data_AF-A0A1F2V0J3-F1
#
_entry.id   AF-A0A1F2V0J3-F1
#
_cell.length_a   1.000
_cell.length_b   1.000
_cell.length_c   1.000
_cell.angle_alpha   90.00
_cell.angle_beta   90.00
_cell.angle_gamma   90.00
#
_symmetry.space_group_name_H-M   'P 1'
#
loop_
_entity.id
_entity.type
_entity.pdbx_description
1 polymer ?
#
loop_
_entity_poly.entity_id
_entity_poly.type
_entity_poly.pdbx_seq_one_letter_code
_entity_poly.pdbx_strand_id
1 'polypeptide(L)' 'MTPEEQEEVRRLIEAHERTLQICRACAETTRDLAWEVTRGSVPPPEALAATLAEVERVLDDLGKVEIAIAEMKSVLW' A
#
# COMPACT_ATOMS: atom_id res chain seq x y z
N MET A 1 5.91 26.10 -14.58
CA MET A 1 5.80 25.93 -13.12
C MET A 1 5.54 27.25 -12.44
N THR A 2 4.27 27.63 -12.42
CA THR A 2 3.72 28.68 -11.58
C THR A 2 3.79 28.24 -10.11
N PRO A 3 3.64 29.18 -9.16
CA PRO A 3 3.48 28.83 -7.75
C PRO A 3 2.32 27.84 -7.50
N GLU A 4 1.26 27.85 -8.31
CA GLU A 4 0.16 26.87 -8.22
C GLU A 4 0.61 25.48 -8.66
N GLU A 5 1.36 25.37 -9.76
CA GLU A 5 1.92 24.09 -10.21
C GLU A 5 2.91 23.51 -9.17
N GLN A 6 3.66 24.37 -8.46
CA GLN A 6 4.54 23.95 -7.35
C GLN A 6 3.77 23.45 -6.12
N GLU A 7 2.66 24.10 -5.79
CA GLU A 7 1.74 23.70 -4.71
C GLU A 7 1.09 22.34 -5.00
N GLU A 8 0.68 22.11 -6.24
CA GLU A 8 0.08 20.86 -6.67
C GLU A 8 1.06 19.68 -6.62
N VAL A 9 2.29 19.88 -7.09
CA VAL A 9 3.37 18.90 -6.95
C VAL A 9 3.65 18.57 -5.49
N ARG A 10 3.64 19.57 -4.60
CA ARG A 10 3.84 19.34 -3.16
C ARG A 10 2.73 18.47 -2.57
N ARG A 11 1.46 18.74 -2.91
CA ARG A 11 0.32 17.91 -2.47
C ARG A 11 0.42 16.47 -2.97
N LEU A 12 0.89 16.27 -4.20
CA LEU A 12 1.12 14.93 -4.74
C LEU A 12 2.24 14.21 -3.97
N ILE A 13 3.34 14.89 -3.64
CA ILE A 13 4.43 14.33 -2.84
C ILE A 13 3.93 13.94 -1.44
N GLU A 14 3.21 14.82 -0.75
CA GLU A 14 2.63 14.56 0.58
C GLU A 14 1.65 13.37 0.55
N ALA A 15 0.86 13.23 -0.52
CA ALA A 15 -0.03 12.09 -0.70
C ALA A 15 0.75 10.78 -0.86
N HIS A 16 1.84 10.78 -1.64
CA HIS A 16 2.70 9.60 -1.80
C HIS A 16 3.44 9.23 -0.51
N GLU A 17 3.90 10.23 0.26
CA GLU A 17 4.52 10.00 1.57
C GLU A 17 3.54 9.32 2.54
N ARG A 18 2.28 9.77 2.57
CA ARG A 18 1.22 9.14 3.36
C ARG A 18 0.95 7.70 2.91
N THR A 19 0.93 7.42 1.62
CA THR A 19 0.80 6.04 1.08
C THR A 19 1.96 5.15 1.54
N LEU A 20 3.20 5.65 1.48
CA LEU A 20 4.38 4.91 1.93
C LEU A 20 4.34 4.57 3.43
N GLN A 21 3.85 5.50 4.25
CA GLN A 21 3.67 5.28 5.69
C GLN A 21 2.64 4.18 5.96
N ILE A 22 1.52 4.17 5.24
CA ILE A 22 0.48 3.14 5.35
C ILE A 22 1.05 1.77 4.96
N CYS A 23 1.70 1.67 3.81
CA CYS A 23 2.31 0.41 3.36
C CYS A 23 3.35 -0.13 4.36
N ARG A 24 4.15 0.77 4.96
CA ARG A 24 5.12 0.39 6.01
C ARG A 24 4.43 -0.17 7.25
N ALA A 25 3.40 0.51 7.76
CA ALA A 25 2.65 0.06 8.94
C ALA A 25 1.97 -1.31 8.70
N CYS A 26 1.44 -1.54 7.50
CA CYS A 26 0.90 -2.85 7.10
C CYS A 26 1.97 -3.95 7.10
N ALA A 27 3.15 -3.66 6.57
CA ALA A 27 4.26 -4.62 6.53
C ALA A 27 4.78 -4.96 7.94
N GLU A 28 4.90 -3.95 8.80
CA GLU A 28 5.32 -4.13 10.20
C GLU A 28 4.30 -4.95 10.99
N THR A 29 3.02 -4.63 10.86
CA THR A 29 1.93 -5.37 11.50
C THR A 29 1.86 -6.83 11.03
N THR A 30 2.06 -7.08 9.74
CA THR A 30 2.10 -8.45 9.17
C THR A 30 3.28 -9.25 9.73
N ARG A 31 4.45 -8.61 9.85
CA ARG A 31 5.65 -9.24 10.45
C ARG A 31 5.41 -9.60 11.91
N ASP A 32 4.84 -8.69 12.67
CA ASP A 32 4.60 -8.88 14.10
C ASP A 32 3.54 -9.98 14.33
N LEU A 33 2.48 -10.01 13.52
CA LEU A 33 1.48 -11.08 13.50
C LEU A 33 2.10 -12.45 13.17
N ALA A 34 3.02 -12.50 12.21
CA ALA A 34 3.75 -13.72 11.88
C ALA A 34 4.65 -14.20 13.05
N TRP A 35 5.25 -13.27 13.79
CA TRP A 35 6.02 -13.57 15.00
C TRP A 35 5.15 -14.07 16.15
N GLU A 36 3.92 -13.59 16.28
CA GLU A 36 2.94 -14.08 17.25
C GLU A 36 2.45 -15.50 16.93
N VAL A 37 2.14 -15.78 15.67
CA VAL A 37 1.78 -17.14 15.19
C VAL A 37 2.92 -18.14 15.45
N THR A 38 4.16 -17.72 15.18
CA THR A 38 5.35 -18.56 15.35
C THR A 38 5.63 -18.89 16.83
N ARG A 39 5.17 -18.06 17.77
CA ARG A 39 5.32 -18.31 19.21
C ARG A 39 4.40 -19.38 19.79
N GLY A 40 3.63 -20.08 18.96
CA GLY A 40 3.42 -21.51 19.23
C GLY A 40 2.07 -22.09 18.88
N SER A 41 1.34 -21.56 17.90
CA SER A 41 0.12 -22.24 17.45
C SER A 41 -0.03 -22.11 15.94
N VAL A 42 -0.26 -23.26 15.29
CA VAL A 42 -0.57 -23.30 13.86
C VAL A 42 -1.88 -22.50 13.66
N PRO A 43 -1.87 -21.44 12.83
CA PRO A 43 -3.07 -20.68 12.60
C PRO A 43 -4.08 -21.61 11.91
N PRO A 44 -5.37 -21.52 12.27
CA PRO A 44 -6.39 -22.30 11.59
C PRO A 44 -6.31 -22.06 10.06
N PRO A 45 -6.50 -23.10 9.22
CA PRO A 45 -6.38 -22.97 7.77
C PRO A 45 -7.21 -21.82 7.17
N GLU A 46 -8.35 -21.51 7.76
CA GLU A 46 -9.21 -20.39 7.39
C GLU A 46 -8.59 -19.02 7.66
N ALA A 47 -7.82 -18.86 8.73
CA ALA A 47 -7.14 -17.60 9.07
C ALA A 47 -5.96 -17.33 8.12
N LEU A 48 -5.27 -18.41 7.73
CA LEU A 48 -4.25 -18.36 6.69
C LEU A 48 -4.89 -17.97 5.34
N ALA A 49 -6.00 -18.60 4.97
CA ALA A 49 -6.71 -18.28 3.73
C ALA A 49 -7.22 -16.83 3.69
N ALA A 50 -7.76 -16.33 4.81
CA ALA A 50 -8.23 -14.94 4.91
C ALA A 50 -7.08 -13.93 4.78
N THR A 51 -5.92 -14.23 5.38
CA THR A 51 -4.71 -13.40 5.27
C THR A 51 -4.21 -13.35 3.83
N LEU A 52 -4.19 -14.49 3.15
CA LEU A 52 -3.81 -14.56 1.74
C LEU A 52 -4.77 -13.77 0.83
N ALA A 53 -6.07 -13.87 1.08
CA ALA A 53 -7.07 -13.11 0.33
C ALA A 53 -6.99 -11.58 0.56
N GLU A 54 -6.61 -11.14 1.76
CA GLU A 54 -6.36 -9.71 2.04
C GLU A 54 -5.09 -9.24 1.32
N VAL A 55 -4.01 -10.04 1.35
CA VAL A 55 -2.77 -9.75 0.61
C VAL A 55 -3.03 -9.62 -0.89
N GLU A 56 -3.83 -10.52 -1.48
CA GLU A 56 -4.21 -10.46 -2.89
C GLU A 56 -5.00 -9.18 -3.22
N ARG A 57 -5.93 -8.76 -2.36
CA ARG A 57 -6.69 -7.50 -2.54
C ARG A 57 -5.79 -6.27 -2.46
N VAL A 58 -4.86 -6.22 -1.50
CA VAL A 58 -3.90 -5.11 -1.39
C VAL A 58 -3.01 -5.04 -2.62
N LEU A 59 -2.56 -6.18 -3.14
CA LEU A 59 -1.75 -6.22 -4.37
C LEU A 59 -2.53 -5.70 -5.59
N ASP A 60 -3.82 -6.04 -5.69
CA ASP A 60 -4.71 -5.52 -6.74
C ASP A 60 -4.91 -4.00 -6.64
N ASP A 61 -5.16 -3.49 -5.43
CA ASP A 61 -5.32 -2.05 -5.19
C ASP A 61 -4.04 -1.26 -5.46
N LEU A 62 -2.89 -1.79 -5.10
CA LEU A 62 -1.59 -1.21 -5.47
C LEU A 62 -1.41 -1.17 -6.99
N GLY A 63 -1.78 -2.23 -7.71
CA GLY A 63 -1.76 -2.26 -9.18
C GLY A 63 -2.67 -1.19 -9.81
N LYS A 64 -3.85 -0.92 -9.23
CA LYS A 64 -4.73 0.18 -9.69
C LYS A 64 -4.10 1.55 -9.46
N VAL A 65 -3.43 1.76 -8.33
CA VAL A 65 -2.71 3.01 -8.05
C VAL A 65 -1.56 3.20 -9.03
N GLU A 66 -0.84 2.14 -9.37
CA GLU A 66 0.22 2.16 -10.39
C GLU A 66 -0.32 2.55 -11.77
N ILE A 67 -1.48 2.00 -12.17
CA ILE A 67 -2.17 2.37 -13.42
C ILE A 67 -2.59 3.84 -13.39
N ALA A 68 -3.25 4.29 -12.32
CA ALA A 68 -3.69 5.68 -12.19
C ALA A 68 -2.50 6.66 -12.26
N ILE A 69 -1.36 6.31 -11.65
CA ILE A 69 -0.12 7.07 -11.77
C ILE A 69 0.41 7.07 -13.21
N ALA A 70 0.37 5.93 -13.91
CA ALA A 70 0.77 5.84 -15.31
C ALA A 70 -0.13 6.68 -16.22
N GLU A 71 -1.44 6.68 -15.98
CA GLU A 71 -2.42 7.50 -16.68
C GLU A 71 -2.20 8.99 -16.43
N MET A 72 -2.06 9.42 -15.16
CA MET A 72 -1.74 10.80 -14.79
C MET A 72 -0.45 11.28 -15.47
N LYS A 73 0.57 10.42 -15.57
CA LYS A 73 1.79 10.72 -16.31
C LYS A 73 1.57 10.83 -17.83
N SER A 74 0.60 10.11 -18.38
CA SER A 74 0.29 10.14 -19.82
C SER A 74 -0.48 11.38 -20.27
N VAL A 75 -1.25 12.02 -19.39
CA VAL A 75 -1.98 13.29 -19.68
C VAL A 75 -1.17 14.55 -19.33
N LEU A 76 -0.05 14.41 -18.64
CA LEU A 76 0.90 15.50 -18.40
C LEU A 76 1.83 15.76 -19.61
N TRP A 77 1.63 15.06 -20.74
CA TRP A 77 2.29 15.25 -22.04
C TRP A 77 1.31 15.26 -23.21
#